data_AF-A0A970MEE7-F1
#
_entry.id   AF-A0A970MEE7-F1
#
_cell.length_a   1.000
_cell.length_b   1.000
_cell.length_c   1.000
_cell.angle_alpha   90.00
_cell.angle_beta   90.00
_cell.angle_gamma   90.00
#
_symmetry.space_group_name_H-M   'P 1'
#
loop_
_entity.id
_entity.type
_entity.pdbx_description
1 polymer ?
#
loop_
_entity_poly.entity_id
_entity_poly.type
_entity_poly.pdbx_seq_one_letter_code
_entity_poly.pdbx_strand_id
1 'polypeptide(L)'
;MRVGIPKGLLYCKYHPFFRTFFQNLGAEVIESEETNQEIMNLGVKVCVDEACLPVKVYHGHVATLKDQCDLLVIPRIMGIYTQEYICPKFCGLPEMVAHSIPGLPEITKVPLYMHNQKEMHKWCLATGLKITPSKEKIRNAFQHAIRAQCNLETGILEPGKKMTVMLAGHPYLINDTFLNMGIVKKLRAKDIGLVTEEFASSKACGLQLKKLIKKPFWTFHRRLYGAAAAFYEQQKVNGIIYLSSFACGLDSVIIDLIRCHVGEFPMLVLKLDEHTGEAGIDTRLEAFVDMLERREQNENYNTTFGECLYRSQNPL
;
A
#
# COMPACT_ATOMS: atom_id res chain seq x y z
N MET A 1 -6.98 -29.12 -9.86
CA MET A 1 -7.49 -27.76 -10.09
C MET A 1 -6.37 -26.79 -9.79
N ARG A 2 -6.07 -25.92 -10.75
CA ARG A 2 -5.05 -24.86 -10.69
C ARG A 2 -5.72 -23.56 -10.27
N VAL A 3 -5.23 -22.91 -9.23
CA VAL A 3 -5.78 -21.68 -8.66
C VAL A 3 -4.78 -20.55 -8.82
N GLY A 4 -5.14 -19.53 -9.60
CA GLY A 4 -4.32 -18.35 -9.86
C GLY A 4 -4.52 -17.27 -8.80
N ILE A 5 -3.43 -16.77 -8.21
CA ILE A 5 -3.42 -15.65 -7.25
C ILE A 5 -2.55 -14.51 -7.82
N PRO A 6 -3.15 -13.39 -8.26
CA PRO A 6 -2.40 -12.23 -8.74
C PRO A 6 -1.60 -11.56 -7.61
N LYS A 7 -0.32 -11.23 -7.85
CA LYS A 7 0.57 -10.55 -6.89
C LYS A 7 0.31 -9.05 -6.69
N GLY A 8 -0.71 -8.49 -7.32
CA GLY A 8 -1.04 -7.07 -7.22
C GLY A 8 -1.84 -6.69 -5.96
N LEU A 9 -1.93 -5.38 -5.71
CA LEU A 9 -2.71 -4.80 -4.61
C LEU A 9 -2.37 -5.45 -3.24
N LEU A 10 -3.38 -5.84 -2.46
CA LEU A 10 -3.19 -6.31 -1.08
C LEU A 10 -2.65 -7.75 -0.97
N TYR A 11 -2.15 -8.32 -2.07
CA TYR A 11 -1.35 -9.55 -2.02
C TYR A 11 -0.23 -9.46 -0.98
N CYS A 12 0.52 -8.36 -0.96
CA CYS A 12 1.58 -8.11 0.03
C CYS A 12 1.12 -8.28 1.50
N LYS A 13 -0.17 -8.05 1.79
CA LYS A 13 -0.74 -8.19 3.15
C LYS A 13 -1.49 -9.49 3.38
N TYR A 14 -2.04 -10.13 2.35
CA TYR A 14 -2.98 -11.25 2.51
C TYR A 14 -2.64 -12.53 1.75
N HIS A 15 -1.50 -12.59 1.05
CA HIS A 15 -1.10 -13.78 0.33
C HIS A 15 -1.00 -15.05 1.20
N PRO A 16 -0.54 -15.03 2.48
CA PRO A 16 -0.44 -16.27 3.25
C PRO A 16 -1.82 -16.88 3.49
N PHE A 17 -2.84 -16.05 3.74
CA PHE A 17 -4.21 -16.52 3.87
C PHE A 17 -4.68 -17.27 2.61
N PHE A 18 -4.62 -16.63 1.45
CA PHE A 18 -5.12 -17.23 0.21
C PHE A 18 -4.32 -18.47 -0.19
N ARG A 19 -2.98 -18.37 -0.17
CA ARG A 19 -2.09 -19.48 -0.53
C ARG A 19 -2.30 -20.70 0.38
N THR A 20 -2.24 -20.52 1.70
CA THR A 20 -2.43 -21.62 2.65
C THR A 20 -3.83 -22.21 2.55
N PHE A 21 -4.87 -21.39 2.36
CA PHE A 21 -6.24 -21.88 2.20
C PHE A 21 -6.36 -22.84 1.02
N PHE A 22 -5.96 -22.41 -0.18
CA PHE A 22 -6.12 -23.21 -1.40
C PHE A 22 -5.19 -24.43 -1.45
N GLN A 23 -3.95 -24.32 -0.94
CA GLN A 23 -3.05 -25.46 -0.82
C GLN A 23 -3.61 -26.55 0.11
N ASN A 24 -4.21 -26.18 1.24
CA ASN A 24 -4.82 -27.14 2.17
C ASN A 24 -6.10 -27.79 1.62
N LEU A 25 -6.71 -27.23 0.57
CA LEU A 25 -7.79 -27.88 -0.17
C LEU A 25 -7.28 -28.86 -1.23
N GLY A 26 -5.96 -28.94 -1.45
CA GLY A 26 -5.34 -29.77 -2.48
C GLY A 26 -5.28 -29.13 -3.86
N ALA A 27 -5.45 -27.80 -3.96
CA ALA A 27 -5.28 -27.08 -5.21
C ALA A 27 -3.80 -26.76 -5.48
N GLU A 28 -3.40 -26.76 -6.75
CA GLU A 28 -2.12 -26.23 -7.19
C GLU A 28 -2.23 -24.71 -7.26
N VAL A 29 -1.52 -23.99 -6.39
CA VAL A 29 -1.54 -22.52 -6.35
C VAL A 29 -0.46 -21.96 -7.26
N ILE A 30 -0.87 -21.08 -8.17
CA ILE A 30 0.00 -20.39 -9.12
C ILE A 30 -0.10 -18.90 -8.82
N GLU A 31 1.04 -18.26 -8.63
CA GLU A 31 1.15 -16.83 -8.39
C GLU A 31 1.76 -16.18 -9.64
N SER A 32 1.38 -14.94 -9.95
CA SER A 32 2.03 -14.21 -11.02
C SER A 32 3.49 -13.91 -10.68
N GLU A 33 4.28 -13.53 -11.68
CA GLU A 33 5.63 -13.05 -11.44
C GLU A 33 5.65 -11.74 -10.63
N GLU A 34 6.82 -11.35 -10.14
CA GLU A 34 6.99 -10.01 -9.59
C GLU A 34 6.67 -8.96 -10.66
N THR A 35 6.09 -7.84 -10.24
CA THR A 35 5.73 -6.77 -11.17
C THR A 35 6.94 -6.35 -12.00
N ASN A 36 6.74 -6.27 -13.32
CA ASN A 36 7.76 -5.89 -14.28
C ASN A 36 7.12 -5.05 -15.40
N GLN A 37 7.93 -4.58 -16.34
CA GLN A 37 7.47 -3.72 -17.44
C GLN A 37 6.42 -4.41 -18.32
N GLU A 38 6.54 -5.72 -18.55
CA GLU A 38 5.58 -6.49 -19.36
C GLU A 38 4.21 -6.53 -18.68
N ILE A 39 4.17 -6.87 -17.39
CA ILE A 39 2.94 -6.87 -16.57
C ILE A 39 2.32 -5.47 -16.55
N MET A 40 3.13 -4.42 -16.35
CA MET A 40 2.62 -3.05 -16.38
C MET A 40 2.01 -2.70 -17.74
N ASN A 41 2.74 -2.93 -18.84
CA ASN A 41 2.27 -2.64 -20.20
C ASN A 41 0.98 -3.40 -20.54
N LEU A 42 0.90 -4.68 -20.17
CA LEU A 42 -0.31 -5.48 -20.36
C LEU A 42 -1.48 -4.93 -19.54
N GLY A 43 -1.20 -4.51 -18.30
CA GLY A 43 -2.16 -3.87 -17.43
C GLY A 43 -2.73 -2.57 -18.00
N VAL A 44 -1.88 -1.70 -18.52
CA VAL A 44 -2.27 -0.47 -19.22
C VAL A 44 -3.13 -0.76 -20.44
N LYS A 45 -2.78 -1.79 -21.21
CA LYS A 45 -3.51 -2.17 -22.44
C LYS A 45 -4.93 -2.65 -22.16
N VAL A 46 -5.14 -3.39 -21.07
CA VAL A 46 -6.43 -4.05 -20.82
C VAL A 46 -7.31 -3.31 -19.80
N CYS A 47 -6.74 -2.47 -18.95
CA CYS A 47 -7.49 -1.74 -17.94
C CYS A 47 -8.01 -0.39 -18.48
N VAL A 48 -9.00 0.19 -17.80
CA VAL A 48 -9.51 1.52 -18.13
C VAL A 48 -8.51 2.62 -17.75
N ASP A 49 -8.46 3.68 -18.55
CA ASP A 49 -7.47 4.76 -18.40
C ASP A 49 -7.57 5.49 -17.04
N GLU A 50 -8.80 5.69 -16.55
CA GLU A 50 -9.13 6.35 -15.28
C GLU A 50 -8.87 5.48 -14.03
N ALA A 51 -8.30 4.28 -14.20
CA ALA A 51 -7.86 3.47 -13.07
C ALA A 51 -6.50 3.96 -12.54
N CYS A 52 -6.31 3.92 -11.23
CA CYS A 52 -5.00 4.21 -10.65
C CYS A 52 -3.98 3.12 -11.03
N LEU A 53 -2.71 3.51 -11.07
CA LEU A 53 -1.59 2.65 -11.45
C LEU A 53 -1.63 1.24 -10.80
N PRO A 54 -1.85 1.08 -9.47
CA PRO A 54 -1.96 -0.24 -8.84
C PRO A 54 -3.07 -1.14 -9.41
N VAL A 55 -4.18 -0.56 -9.84
CA VAL A 55 -5.29 -1.31 -10.43
C VAL A 55 -4.96 -1.74 -11.85
N LYS A 56 -4.29 -0.89 -12.64
CA LYS A 56 -3.78 -1.27 -13.97
C LYS A 56 -2.78 -2.42 -13.86
N VAL A 57 -1.82 -2.30 -12.94
CA VAL A 57 -0.84 -3.37 -12.66
C VAL A 57 -1.53 -4.67 -12.24
N TYR A 58 -2.57 -4.59 -11.40
CA TYR A 58 -3.37 -5.76 -11.03
C TYR A 58 -4.02 -6.43 -12.26
N HIS A 59 -4.53 -5.67 -13.21
CA HIS A 59 -5.06 -6.23 -14.46
C HIS A 59 -3.98 -6.92 -15.28
N GLY A 60 -2.76 -6.38 -15.29
CA GLY A 60 -1.59 -7.02 -15.89
C GLY A 60 -1.31 -8.39 -15.27
N HIS A 61 -1.27 -8.47 -13.94
CA HIS A 61 -1.09 -9.73 -13.21
C HIS A 61 -2.20 -10.74 -13.49
N VAL A 62 -3.44 -10.29 -13.65
CA VAL A 62 -4.54 -11.18 -14.05
C VAL A 62 -4.36 -11.67 -15.48
N ALA A 63 -4.02 -10.76 -16.41
CA ALA A 63 -3.89 -11.09 -17.82
C ALA A 63 -2.76 -12.09 -18.09
N THR A 64 -1.67 -12.07 -17.31
CA THR A 64 -0.60 -13.09 -17.40
C THR A 64 -1.01 -14.45 -16.82
N LEU A 65 -1.91 -14.47 -15.83
CA LEU A 65 -2.34 -15.71 -15.15
C LEU A 65 -3.55 -16.40 -15.79
N LYS A 66 -4.40 -15.69 -16.52
CA LYS A 66 -5.74 -16.17 -16.92
C LYS A 66 -5.71 -17.52 -17.65
N ASP A 67 -4.71 -17.76 -18.48
CA ASP A 67 -4.58 -18.98 -19.30
C ASP A 67 -3.84 -20.12 -18.58
N GLN A 68 -3.44 -19.89 -17.32
CA GLN A 68 -2.66 -20.83 -16.51
C GLN A 68 -3.45 -21.45 -15.35
N CYS A 69 -4.70 -21.04 -15.12
CA CYS A 69 -5.49 -21.50 -13.99
C CYS A 69 -6.95 -21.77 -14.33
N ASP A 70 -7.58 -22.68 -13.58
CA ASP A 70 -9.00 -23.01 -13.69
C ASP A 70 -9.89 -22.02 -12.91
N LEU A 71 -9.34 -21.48 -11.82
CA LEU A 71 -9.98 -20.53 -10.91
C LEU A 71 -9.01 -19.39 -10.60
N LEU A 72 -9.43 -18.15 -10.79
CA LEU A 72 -8.63 -16.96 -10.50
C LEU A 72 -9.20 -16.22 -9.28
N VAL A 73 -8.34 -16.01 -8.29
CA VAL A 73 -8.68 -15.38 -7.01
C VAL A 73 -8.63 -13.86 -7.17
N ILE A 74 -9.80 -13.24 -7.31
CA ILE A 74 -9.98 -11.79 -7.27
C ILE A 74 -10.68 -11.42 -5.97
N PRO A 75 -9.96 -10.89 -4.97
CA PRO A 75 -10.55 -10.65 -3.67
C PRO A 75 -11.41 -9.38 -3.70
N ARG A 76 -12.73 -9.54 -3.65
CA ARG A 76 -13.67 -8.43 -3.42
C ARG A 76 -13.66 -8.00 -1.96
N ILE A 77 -12.60 -7.32 -1.55
CA ILE A 77 -12.47 -6.84 -0.18
C ILE A 77 -13.43 -5.67 0.02
N MET A 78 -14.34 -5.80 0.98
CA MET A 78 -15.33 -4.77 1.31
C MET A 78 -14.95 -3.95 2.54
N GLY A 79 -14.14 -4.51 3.44
CA GLY A 79 -13.68 -3.82 4.63
C GLY A 79 -12.63 -4.62 5.41
N ILE A 80 -11.64 -3.89 5.94
CA ILE A 80 -10.53 -4.46 6.71
C ILE A 80 -10.76 -4.34 8.21
N TYR A 81 -11.45 -3.30 8.66
CA TYR A 81 -11.79 -3.05 10.06
C TYR A 81 -13.30 -2.77 10.20
N THR A 82 -13.83 -2.98 11.41
CA THR A 82 -15.24 -2.73 11.73
C THR A 82 -15.58 -1.25 11.61
N GLN A 83 -16.72 -0.93 10.98
CA GLN A 83 -17.17 0.46 10.71
C GLN A 83 -16.17 1.29 9.89
N GLU A 84 -15.44 0.62 8.99
CA GLU A 84 -14.54 1.22 8.01
C GLU A 84 -14.80 0.64 6.63
N TYR A 85 -14.62 1.47 5.62
CA TYR A 85 -14.68 1.06 4.22
C TYR A 85 -13.28 1.03 3.62
N ILE A 86 -13.14 0.32 2.52
CA ILE A 86 -11.91 0.28 1.73
C ILE A 86 -12.06 1.14 0.46
N CYS A 87 -10.97 1.32 -0.30
CA CYS A 87 -11.03 1.97 -1.61
C CYS A 87 -12.11 1.31 -2.49
N PRO A 88 -13.03 2.09 -3.11
CA PRO A 88 -14.10 1.55 -3.95
C PRO A 88 -13.62 0.66 -5.11
N LYS A 89 -12.39 0.84 -5.58
CA LYS A 89 -11.78 -0.02 -6.60
C LYS A 89 -11.63 -1.48 -6.15
N PHE A 90 -11.50 -1.76 -4.84
CA PHE A 90 -11.55 -3.15 -4.33
C PHE A 90 -12.96 -3.72 -4.35
N CYS A 91 -13.97 -2.90 -4.03
CA CYS A 91 -15.37 -3.33 -3.99
C CYS A 91 -15.88 -3.76 -5.38
N GLY A 92 -15.43 -3.09 -6.44
CA GLY A 92 -15.75 -3.40 -7.83
C GLY A 92 -14.67 -4.17 -8.59
N LEU A 93 -13.60 -4.63 -7.93
CA LEU A 93 -12.44 -5.23 -8.60
C LEU A 93 -12.81 -6.45 -9.48
N PRO A 94 -13.65 -7.41 -9.03
CA PRO A 94 -14.03 -8.53 -9.87
C PRO A 94 -14.78 -8.10 -11.13
N GLU A 95 -15.68 -7.12 -11.04
CA GLU A 95 -16.41 -6.58 -12.19
C GLU A 95 -15.47 -5.85 -13.14
N MET A 96 -14.60 -4.98 -12.61
CA MET A 96 -13.63 -4.25 -13.42
C MET A 96 -12.80 -5.21 -14.26
N VAL A 97 -12.25 -6.24 -13.63
CA VAL A 97 -11.44 -7.26 -14.31
C VAL A 97 -12.26 -8.08 -15.30
N ALA A 98 -13.45 -8.53 -14.89
CA ALA A 98 -14.33 -9.35 -15.73
C ALA A 98 -14.74 -8.68 -17.04
N HIS A 99 -14.95 -7.36 -17.03
CA HIS A 99 -15.35 -6.61 -18.21
C HIS A 99 -14.14 -6.12 -19.03
N SER A 100 -12.97 -6.02 -18.41
CA SER A 100 -11.75 -5.53 -19.04
C SER A 100 -10.97 -6.63 -19.77
N ILE A 101 -11.00 -7.87 -19.26
CA ILE A 101 -10.18 -8.97 -19.77
C ILE A 101 -11.10 -10.08 -20.33
N PRO A 102 -11.11 -10.30 -21.66
CA PRO A 102 -11.89 -11.37 -22.26
C PRO A 102 -11.23 -12.74 -22.03
N GLY A 103 -12.06 -13.79 -22.01
CA GLY A 103 -11.62 -15.17 -21.87
C GLY A 103 -11.09 -15.51 -20.48
N LEU A 104 -11.58 -14.85 -19.43
CA LEU A 104 -11.20 -15.20 -18.06
C LEU A 104 -11.73 -16.58 -17.67
N PRO A 105 -10.97 -17.35 -16.87
CA PRO A 105 -11.47 -18.53 -16.19
C PRO A 105 -12.51 -18.14 -15.13
N GLU A 106 -12.98 -19.11 -14.35
CA GLU A 106 -13.87 -18.79 -13.24
C GLU A 106 -13.17 -17.84 -12.26
N ILE A 107 -13.87 -16.78 -11.80
CA ILE A 107 -13.33 -15.81 -10.86
C ILE A 107 -14.08 -15.81 -9.53
N THR A 108 -13.40 -15.46 -8.44
CA THR A 108 -14.07 -15.22 -7.16
C THR A 108 -14.80 -13.87 -7.17
N LYS A 109 -16.10 -13.87 -6.86
CA LYS A 109 -16.94 -12.65 -6.83
C LYS A 109 -17.53 -12.34 -5.46
N VAL A 110 -17.46 -13.30 -4.52
CA VAL A 110 -18.10 -13.21 -3.21
C VAL A 110 -17.44 -12.09 -2.39
N PRO A 111 -18.23 -11.24 -1.71
CA PRO A 111 -17.70 -10.23 -0.79
C PRO A 111 -16.81 -10.83 0.30
N LEU A 112 -15.71 -10.16 0.61
CA LEU A 112 -14.74 -10.57 1.63
C LEU A 112 -14.56 -9.45 2.66
N TYR A 113 -14.81 -9.77 3.93
CA TYR A 113 -14.68 -8.86 5.06
C TYR A 113 -13.58 -9.36 6.00
N MET A 114 -12.39 -8.75 5.94
CA MET A 114 -11.21 -9.26 6.65
C MET A 114 -11.29 -9.11 8.19
N HIS A 115 -12.16 -8.24 8.70
CA HIS A 115 -12.38 -8.06 10.15
C HIS A 115 -13.33 -9.10 10.76
N ASN A 116 -14.06 -9.86 9.95
CA ASN A 116 -15.13 -10.73 10.46
C ASN A 116 -14.88 -12.18 10.03
N GLN A 117 -14.36 -12.98 10.96
CA GLN A 117 -14.05 -14.39 10.71
C GLN A 117 -15.26 -15.21 10.23
N LYS A 118 -16.49 -14.88 10.65
CA LYS A 118 -17.70 -15.57 10.17
C LYS A 118 -17.94 -15.29 8.69
N GLU A 119 -17.80 -14.04 8.26
CA GLU A 119 -17.93 -13.64 6.85
C GLU A 119 -16.76 -14.16 6.01
N MET A 120 -15.53 -14.15 6.53
CA MET A 120 -14.39 -14.79 5.86
C MET A 120 -14.63 -16.29 5.67
N HIS A 121 -15.15 -16.99 6.68
CA HIS A 121 -15.49 -18.40 6.56
C HIS A 121 -16.61 -18.64 5.54
N LYS A 122 -17.61 -17.76 5.44
CA LYS A 122 -18.63 -17.83 4.37
C LYS A 122 -17.99 -17.69 2.98
N TRP A 123 -17.04 -16.77 2.82
CA TRP A 123 -16.27 -16.65 1.59
C TRP A 123 -15.51 -17.94 1.28
N CYS A 124 -14.80 -18.51 2.26
CA CYS A 124 -14.09 -19.78 2.14
C CYS A 124 -15.01 -20.96 1.80
N LEU A 125 -16.22 -21.02 2.37
CA LEU A 125 -17.20 -22.02 1.99
C LEU A 125 -17.61 -21.86 0.52
N ALA A 126 -17.95 -20.65 0.09
CA ALA A 126 -18.41 -20.40 -1.27
C ALA A 126 -17.31 -20.66 -2.33
N THR A 127 -16.05 -20.34 -2.04
CA THR A 127 -14.93 -20.58 -2.96
C THR A 127 -14.38 -21.99 -2.84
N GLY A 128 -14.28 -22.54 -1.63
CA GLY A 128 -13.77 -23.88 -1.36
C GLY A 128 -14.67 -25.00 -1.89
N LEU A 129 -16.00 -24.78 -1.92
CA LEU A 129 -16.94 -25.74 -2.51
C LEU A 129 -16.75 -25.95 -4.01
N LYS A 130 -16.07 -25.03 -4.70
CA LYS A 130 -15.67 -25.19 -6.11
C LYS A 130 -14.53 -26.21 -6.28
N ILE A 131 -13.76 -26.46 -5.22
CA ILE A 131 -12.59 -27.35 -5.22
C ILE A 131 -12.93 -28.69 -4.57
N THR A 132 -13.67 -28.70 -3.46
CA THR A 132 -14.01 -29.92 -2.73
C THR A 132 -15.42 -29.84 -2.11
N PRO A 133 -16.20 -30.94 -2.13
CA PRO A 133 -17.50 -30.97 -1.46
C PRO A 133 -17.40 -31.05 0.07
N SER A 134 -16.22 -31.35 0.62
CA SER A 134 -16.05 -31.55 2.07
C SER A 134 -15.99 -30.23 2.83
N LYS A 135 -17.08 -29.88 3.52
CA LYS A 135 -17.16 -28.71 4.41
C LYS A 135 -16.16 -28.78 5.57
N GLU A 136 -15.84 -29.97 6.04
CA GLU A 136 -14.85 -30.18 7.11
C GLU A 136 -13.43 -29.81 6.64
N LYS A 137 -13.04 -30.27 5.44
CA LYS A 137 -11.76 -29.87 4.83
C LYS A 137 -11.67 -28.35 4.67
N ILE A 138 -12.76 -27.70 4.22
CA ILE A 138 -12.81 -26.24 4.08
C ILE A 138 -12.62 -25.54 5.43
N ARG A 139 -13.29 -26.00 6.48
CA ARG A 139 -13.15 -25.46 7.83
C ARG A 139 -11.72 -25.60 8.34
N ASN A 140 -11.10 -26.76 8.14
CA ASN A 140 -9.72 -27.02 8.55
C ASN A 140 -8.74 -26.14 7.76
N ALA A 141 -8.91 -26.03 6.44
CA ALA A 141 -8.10 -25.15 5.60
C ALA A 141 -8.22 -23.68 6.01
N PHE A 142 -9.42 -23.21 6.36
CA PHE A 142 -9.65 -21.86 6.88
C PHE A 142 -8.89 -21.61 8.17
N GLN A 143 -8.88 -22.55 9.12
CA GLN A 143 -8.13 -22.40 10.38
C GLN A 143 -6.62 -22.31 10.13
N HIS A 144 -6.08 -23.14 9.22
CA HIS A 144 -4.66 -23.07 8.84
C HIS A 144 -4.34 -21.72 8.17
N ALA A 145 -5.21 -21.24 7.29
CA ALA A 145 -5.04 -19.95 6.62
C ALA A 145 -5.04 -18.76 7.59
N ILE A 146 -5.92 -18.76 8.60
CA ILE A 146 -5.92 -17.71 9.64
C ILE A 146 -4.62 -17.75 10.45
N ARG A 147 -4.13 -18.93 10.83
CA ARG A 147 -2.86 -19.07 11.55
C ARG A 147 -1.67 -18.57 10.71
N ALA A 148 -1.61 -18.95 9.44
CA ALA A 148 -0.58 -18.47 8.52
C ALA A 148 -0.62 -16.94 8.37
N GLN A 149 -1.81 -16.35 8.30
CA GLN A 149 -2.00 -14.91 8.20
C GLN A 149 -1.57 -14.16 9.46
N CYS A 150 -1.77 -14.74 10.65
CA CYS A 150 -1.35 -14.15 11.92
C CYS A 150 0.18 -14.08 12.07
N ASN A 151 0.92 -14.96 11.38
CA ASN A 151 2.38 -15.00 11.43
C ASN A 151 3.06 -14.03 10.44
N LEU A 152 2.28 -13.34 9.60
CA LEU A 152 2.83 -12.38 8.65
C LEU A 152 3.11 -11.06 9.36
N GLU A 153 4.37 -10.68 9.40
CA GLU A 153 4.79 -9.32 9.74
C GLU A 153 4.82 -8.44 8.49
N THR A 154 4.35 -7.21 8.61
CA THR A 154 4.32 -6.24 7.51
C THR A 154 4.84 -4.89 7.97
N GLY A 155 5.40 -4.11 7.05
CA GLY A 155 5.93 -2.78 7.31
C GLY A 155 7.45 -2.76 7.45
N ILE A 156 8.01 -1.56 7.63
CA ILE A 156 9.44 -1.33 7.81
C ILE A 156 9.64 -0.52 9.09
N LEU A 157 10.58 -0.94 9.95
CA LEU A 157 11.06 -0.18 11.10
C LEU A 157 12.57 -0.34 11.21
N GLU A 158 13.31 0.75 11.10
CA GLU A 158 14.77 0.77 11.15
C GLU A 158 15.24 1.71 12.27
N PRO A 159 15.37 1.21 13.52
CA PRO A 159 15.75 2.04 14.66
C PRO A 159 17.24 2.40 14.62
N GLY A 160 17.60 3.48 15.32
CA GLY A 160 19.01 3.83 15.60
C GLY A 160 19.75 4.51 14.44
N LYS A 161 19.03 4.95 13.40
CA LYS A 161 19.59 5.78 12.33
C LYS A 161 19.62 7.24 12.75
N LYS A 162 20.63 7.98 12.29
CA LYS A 162 20.78 9.42 12.54
C LYS A 162 19.54 10.20 12.10
N MET A 163 19.04 9.85 10.93
CA MET A 163 17.85 10.44 10.34
C MET A 163 16.86 9.34 9.98
N THR A 164 15.60 9.54 10.37
CA THR A 164 14.51 8.61 10.08
C THR A 164 13.39 9.33 9.37
N VAL A 165 12.91 8.78 8.26
CA VAL A 165 11.75 9.30 7.53
C VAL A 165 10.59 8.33 7.61
N MET A 166 9.37 8.87 7.67
CA MET A 166 8.18 8.06 7.43
C MET A 166 8.05 7.79 5.93
N LEU A 167 8.04 6.52 5.54
CA LEU A 167 7.63 6.12 4.20
C LEU A 167 6.11 5.89 4.20
N ALA A 168 5.37 6.90 3.78
CA ALA A 168 3.91 6.90 3.71
C ALA A 168 3.43 6.48 2.32
N GLY A 169 2.30 5.81 2.24
CA GLY A 169 1.70 5.37 0.98
C GLY A 169 0.95 4.06 1.15
N HIS A 170 0.22 3.66 0.12
CA HIS A 170 -0.45 2.38 0.16
C HIS A 170 0.55 1.21 0.21
N PRO A 171 0.25 0.12 0.95
CA PRO A 171 1.19 -0.98 1.13
C PRO A 171 1.60 -1.65 -0.19
N TYR A 172 0.71 -1.66 -1.18
CA TYR A 172 0.98 -2.22 -2.50
C TYR A 172 1.83 -1.32 -3.42
N LEU A 173 2.09 -0.07 -3.02
CA LEU A 173 3.12 0.76 -3.64
C LEU A 173 4.43 0.58 -2.87
N ILE A 174 4.39 0.63 -1.54
CA ILE A 174 5.59 0.51 -0.70
C ILE A 174 6.30 -0.84 -0.88
N ASN A 175 5.55 -1.94 -0.99
CA ASN A 175 6.13 -3.29 -1.06
C ASN A 175 6.43 -3.77 -2.49
N ASP A 176 6.05 -3.00 -3.52
CA ASP A 176 6.33 -3.35 -4.91
C ASP A 176 7.57 -2.59 -5.39
N THR A 177 8.69 -3.32 -5.55
CA THR A 177 9.99 -2.73 -5.89
C THR A 177 10.01 -2.10 -7.28
N PHE A 178 9.20 -2.62 -8.21
CA PHE A 178 9.09 -2.07 -9.55
C PHE A 178 8.31 -0.75 -9.51
N LEU A 179 7.14 -0.73 -8.85
CA LEU A 179 6.32 0.48 -8.78
C LEU A 179 6.98 1.61 -7.99
N ASN A 180 7.66 1.30 -6.89
CA ASN A 180 8.36 2.30 -6.09
C ASN A 180 9.77 2.63 -6.59
N MET A 181 10.20 2.03 -7.72
CA MET A 181 11.52 2.23 -8.33
C MET A 181 12.68 2.05 -7.33
N GLY A 182 12.55 1.04 -6.47
CA GLY A 182 13.55 0.69 -5.47
C GLY A 182 13.80 1.75 -4.39
N ILE A 183 12.84 2.66 -4.12
CA ILE A 183 13.05 3.78 -3.18
C ILE A 183 13.54 3.35 -1.79
N VAL A 184 13.07 2.20 -1.31
CA VAL A 184 13.52 1.61 -0.03
C VAL A 184 15.02 1.33 -0.06
N LYS A 185 15.53 0.73 -1.15
CA LYS A 185 16.96 0.46 -1.32
C LYS A 185 17.77 1.75 -1.45
N LYS A 186 17.24 2.74 -2.17
CA LYS A 186 17.89 4.04 -2.40
C LYS A 186 18.05 4.84 -1.09
N LEU A 187 17.01 4.88 -0.26
CA LEU A 187 17.07 5.54 1.05
C LEU A 187 18.04 4.85 2.01
N ARG A 188 18.05 3.51 2.03
CA ARG A 188 19.04 2.74 2.80
C ARG A 188 20.48 3.00 2.38
N ALA A 189 20.72 3.15 1.07
CA ALA A 189 22.05 3.47 0.56
C ALA A 189 22.55 4.86 1.01
N LYS A 190 21.64 5.76 1.36
CA LYS A 190 21.93 7.09 1.94
C LYS A 190 21.90 7.10 3.47
N ASP A 191 21.92 5.94 4.13
CA ASP A 191 21.86 5.76 5.58
C ASP A 191 20.60 6.37 6.27
N ILE A 192 19.52 6.54 5.51
CA ILE A 192 18.25 7.03 6.05
C ILE A 192 17.43 5.87 6.59
N GLY A 193 17.04 5.96 7.86
CA GLY A 193 16.13 5.02 8.50
C GLY A 193 14.69 5.19 8.02
N LEU A 194 13.99 4.07 7.89
CA LEU A 194 12.60 4.05 7.44
C LEU A 194 11.64 3.57 8.53
N VAL A 195 10.49 4.22 8.60
CA VAL A 195 9.35 3.75 9.39
C VAL A 195 8.05 3.83 8.58
N THR A 196 7.21 2.79 8.64
CA THR A 196 5.90 2.76 7.99
C THR A 196 4.75 2.83 9.00
N GLU A 197 3.51 2.99 8.49
CA GLU A 197 2.31 3.17 9.32
C GLU A 197 2.04 2.03 10.32
N GLU A 198 2.53 0.82 10.05
CA GLU A 198 2.37 -0.36 10.90
C GLU A 198 2.97 -0.19 12.29
N PHE A 199 4.00 0.65 12.42
CA PHE A 199 4.72 0.87 13.68
C PHE A 199 4.21 2.08 14.48
N ALA A 200 3.15 2.73 14.00
CA ALA A 200 2.49 3.78 14.75
C ALA A 200 1.57 3.19 15.84
N SER A 201 1.66 3.74 17.06
CA SER A 201 0.80 3.29 18.16
C SER A 201 -0.67 3.56 17.85
N SER A 202 -1.51 2.52 17.90
CA SER A 202 -2.95 2.66 17.69
C SER A 202 -3.61 3.68 18.61
N LYS A 203 -3.12 3.82 19.86
CA LYS A 203 -3.60 4.84 20.81
C LYS A 203 -3.27 6.25 20.31
N ALA A 204 -2.02 6.47 19.86
CA ALA A 204 -1.58 7.76 19.35
C ALA A 204 -2.32 8.14 18.06
N CYS A 205 -2.47 7.22 17.11
CA CYS A 205 -3.25 7.45 15.89
C CYS A 205 -4.70 7.79 16.22
N GLY A 206 -5.31 7.09 17.19
CA GLY A 206 -6.67 7.35 17.64
C GLY A 206 -6.87 8.75 18.23
N LEU A 207 -5.87 9.28 18.95
CA LEU A 207 -5.90 10.66 19.46
C LEU A 207 -5.87 11.68 18.34
N GLN A 208 -5.01 11.50 17.34
CA GLN A 208 -4.91 12.43 16.20
C GLN A 208 -6.16 12.41 15.33
N LEU A 209 -6.77 11.23 15.11
CA LEU A 209 -8.03 11.11 14.36
C LEU A 209 -9.21 11.80 15.04
N LYS A 210 -9.21 11.93 16.36
CA LYS A 210 -10.26 12.65 17.11
C LYS A 210 -10.18 14.17 16.96
N LYS A 211 -9.02 14.71 16.56
CA LYS A 211 -8.84 16.15 16.31
C LYS A 211 -9.46 16.60 14.99
N LEU A 212 -9.73 15.67 14.06
CA LEU A 212 -10.41 15.98 12.80
C LEU A 212 -11.88 16.31 13.04
N ILE A 213 -12.43 17.26 12.28
CA ILE A 213 -13.86 17.63 12.29
C ILE A 213 -14.75 16.38 12.15
N LYS A 214 -14.33 15.45 11.28
CA LYS A 214 -14.98 14.17 11.09
C LYS A 214 -13.94 13.09 10.89
N LYS A 215 -14.13 11.95 11.56
CA LYS A 215 -13.30 10.77 11.33
C LYS A 215 -13.49 10.29 9.88
N PRO A 216 -12.42 10.16 9.07
CA PRO A 216 -12.51 9.63 7.70
C PRO A 216 -13.15 8.25 7.72
N PHE A 217 -13.77 7.80 6.64
CA PHE A 217 -14.42 6.48 6.62
C PHE A 217 -13.55 5.37 6.03
N TRP A 218 -12.52 5.72 5.27
CA TRP A 218 -11.61 4.77 4.63
C TRP A 218 -10.48 4.32 5.54
N THR A 219 -10.20 3.01 5.56
CA THR A 219 -9.14 2.42 6.39
C THR A 219 -7.76 3.02 6.12
N PHE A 220 -7.29 3.02 4.86
CA PHE A 220 -5.96 3.54 4.53
C PHE A 220 -5.83 5.04 4.84
N HIS A 221 -6.92 5.80 4.69
CA HIS A 221 -6.96 7.19 5.09
C HIS A 221 -6.70 7.34 6.59
N ARG A 222 -7.46 6.62 7.43
CA ARG A 222 -7.30 6.67 8.89
C ARG A 222 -5.90 6.29 9.32
N ARG A 223 -5.36 5.22 8.73
CA ARG A 223 -4.03 4.69 9.10
C ARG A 223 -2.91 5.64 8.70
N LEU A 224 -2.86 6.09 7.44
CA LEU A 224 -1.81 6.98 6.96
C LEU A 224 -1.82 8.34 7.66
N TYR A 225 -2.99 8.97 7.76
CA TYR A 225 -3.11 10.25 8.49
C TYR A 225 -2.76 10.07 9.97
N GLY A 226 -3.34 9.06 10.62
CA GLY A 226 -3.11 8.80 12.04
C GLY A 226 -1.65 8.48 12.36
N ALA A 227 -0.96 7.75 11.48
CA ALA A 227 0.46 7.45 11.63
C ALA A 227 1.33 8.69 11.39
N ALA A 228 1.11 9.43 10.30
CA ALA A 228 1.87 10.64 9.98
C ALA A 228 1.75 11.69 11.09
N ALA A 229 0.52 11.99 11.52
CA ALA A 229 0.28 12.92 12.62
C ALA A 229 0.89 12.42 13.94
N ALA A 230 0.79 11.13 14.25
CA ALA A 230 1.35 10.58 15.49
C ALA A 230 2.88 10.61 15.50
N PHE A 231 3.53 10.27 14.39
CA PHE A 231 5.00 10.30 14.29
C PHE A 231 5.55 11.72 14.34
N TYR A 232 4.85 12.67 13.69
CA TYR A 232 5.18 14.09 13.76
C TYR A 232 5.11 14.62 15.20
N GLU A 233 3.98 14.40 15.88
CA GLU A 233 3.75 14.90 17.25
C GLU A 233 4.67 14.23 18.30
N GLN A 234 5.13 13.02 18.02
CA GLN A 234 6.09 12.31 18.87
C GLN A 234 7.55 12.60 18.50
N GLN A 235 7.81 13.43 17.49
CA GLN A 235 9.14 13.73 16.96
C GLN A 235 9.95 12.47 16.63
N LYS A 236 9.27 11.44 16.10
CA LYS A 236 9.90 10.13 15.75
C LYS A 236 10.52 10.08 14.37
N VAL A 237 10.25 11.08 13.54
CA VAL A 237 10.73 11.17 12.16
C VAL A 237 11.18 12.60 11.87
N ASN A 238 12.13 12.74 10.96
CA ASN A 238 12.68 14.01 10.50
C ASN A 238 11.98 14.51 9.23
N GLY A 239 11.24 13.64 8.54
CA GLY A 239 10.48 13.97 7.34
C GLY A 239 9.49 12.87 6.95
N ILE A 240 8.60 13.20 6.02
CA ILE A 240 7.64 12.27 5.42
C ILE A 240 7.90 12.19 3.91
N ILE A 241 8.08 10.98 3.39
CA ILE A 241 8.06 10.70 1.97
C ILE A 241 6.76 9.96 1.67
N TYR A 242 5.87 10.58 0.91
CA TYR A 242 4.56 10.03 0.55
C TYR A 242 4.58 9.52 -0.89
N LEU A 243 4.45 8.21 -1.05
CA LEU A 243 4.23 7.55 -2.33
C LEU A 243 2.73 7.53 -2.64
N SER A 244 2.35 8.25 -3.69
CA SER A 244 1.00 8.28 -4.22
C SER A 244 0.98 7.72 -5.64
N SER A 245 -0.17 7.22 -6.06
CA SER A 245 -0.39 6.82 -7.46
C SER A 245 -1.28 7.83 -8.17
N PHE A 246 -1.01 8.06 -9.45
CA PHE A 246 -1.92 8.82 -10.30
C PHE A 246 -3.33 8.22 -10.27
N ALA A 247 -4.35 9.08 -10.37
CA ALA A 247 -5.77 8.74 -10.22
C ALA A 247 -6.18 8.08 -8.88
N CYS A 248 -5.36 8.20 -7.82
CA CYS A 248 -5.80 7.80 -6.48
C CYS A 248 -6.63 8.90 -5.79
N GLY A 249 -7.96 8.71 -5.76
CA GLY A 249 -8.88 9.65 -5.10
C GLY A 249 -8.81 9.66 -3.57
N LEU A 250 -8.19 8.65 -2.93
CA LEU A 250 -7.95 8.69 -1.49
C LEU A 250 -6.79 9.64 -1.16
N ASP A 251 -5.70 9.49 -1.89
CA ASP A 251 -4.47 10.26 -1.70
C ASP A 251 -4.70 11.75 -1.93
N SER A 252 -5.56 12.10 -2.90
CA SER A 252 -5.90 13.50 -3.21
C SER A 252 -6.54 14.26 -2.03
N VAL A 253 -7.00 13.56 -1.00
CA VAL A 253 -7.53 14.18 0.23
C VAL A 253 -6.55 14.01 1.39
N ILE A 254 -5.98 12.81 1.53
CA ILE A 254 -5.10 12.48 2.66
C ILE A 254 -3.84 13.34 2.65
N ILE A 255 -3.22 13.54 1.48
CA ILE A 255 -1.97 14.29 1.35
C ILE A 255 -2.15 15.71 1.86
N ASP A 256 -3.22 16.38 1.45
CA ASP A 256 -3.50 17.76 1.87
C ASP A 256 -3.86 17.83 3.36
N LEU A 257 -4.60 16.85 3.89
CA LEU A 257 -4.88 16.77 5.33
C LEU A 257 -3.59 16.59 6.15
N ILE A 258 -2.66 15.76 5.70
CA ILE A 258 -1.36 15.62 6.36
C ILE A 258 -0.60 16.94 6.28
N ARG A 259 -0.50 17.57 5.09
CA ARG A 259 0.17 18.87 4.91
C ARG A 259 -0.39 19.96 5.83
N CYS A 260 -1.71 20.09 5.90
CA CYS A 260 -2.36 21.04 6.80
C CYS A 260 -2.04 20.79 8.29
N HIS A 261 -1.85 19.52 8.68
CA HIS A 261 -1.52 19.18 10.06
C HIS A 261 -0.05 19.40 10.40
N VAL A 262 0.88 19.09 9.49
CA VAL A 262 2.32 19.15 9.74
C VAL A 262 2.96 20.50 9.36
N GLY A 263 2.27 21.36 8.61
CA GLY A 263 2.74 22.69 8.22
C GLY A 263 4.05 22.65 7.41
N GLU A 264 5.05 23.40 7.85
CA GLU A 264 6.39 23.49 7.22
C GLU A 264 7.31 22.29 7.53
N PHE A 265 6.76 21.21 8.10
CA PHE A 265 7.50 19.99 8.31
C PHE A 265 7.88 19.33 6.97
N PRO A 266 9.10 18.78 6.82
CA PRO A 266 9.57 18.23 5.54
C PRO A 266 8.66 17.12 5.02
N MET A 267 8.01 17.37 3.88
CA MET A 267 7.14 16.40 3.22
C MET A 267 7.36 16.37 1.71
N LEU A 268 7.91 15.26 1.21
CA LEU A 268 8.02 14.98 -0.22
C LEU A 268 6.85 14.11 -0.67
N VAL A 269 6.16 14.51 -1.74
CA VAL A 269 5.10 13.70 -2.37
C VAL A 269 5.58 13.23 -3.74
N LEU A 270 5.78 11.92 -3.89
CA LEU A 270 6.13 11.28 -5.15
C LEU A 270 4.85 10.68 -5.75
N LYS A 271 4.39 11.25 -6.86
CA LYS A 271 3.27 10.71 -7.64
C LYS A 271 3.84 9.77 -8.70
N LEU A 272 3.40 8.52 -8.66
CA LEU A 272 3.82 7.44 -9.55
C LEU A 272 2.73 7.22 -10.61
N ASP A 273 3.14 7.19 -11.86
CA ASP A 273 2.30 6.84 -13.01
C ASP A 273 3.03 5.86 -13.95
N GLU A 274 2.38 5.45 -15.03
CA GLU A 274 2.89 4.48 -16.01
C GLU A 274 4.08 5.01 -16.84
N HIS A 275 4.29 6.33 -16.84
CA HIS A 275 5.29 7.03 -17.64
C HIS A 275 6.44 7.61 -16.79
N THR A 276 6.38 7.42 -15.47
CA THR A 276 7.32 8.05 -14.55
C THR A 276 8.71 7.46 -14.77
N GLY A 277 9.68 8.32 -15.05
CA GLY A 277 11.09 7.93 -15.20
C GLY A 277 11.83 7.91 -13.86
N GLU A 278 12.68 6.91 -13.69
CA GLU A 278 13.47 6.70 -12.46
C GLU A 278 14.35 7.91 -12.09
N ALA A 279 15.00 8.52 -13.07
CA ALA A 279 15.90 9.66 -12.86
C ALA A 279 15.20 10.86 -12.19
N GLY A 280 13.93 11.12 -12.53
CA GLY A 280 13.16 12.21 -11.93
C GLY A 280 12.83 11.96 -10.46
N ILE A 281 12.68 10.70 -10.05
CA ILE A 281 12.49 10.35 -8.63
C ILE A 281 13.80 10.51 -7.87
N ASP A 282 14.91 10.08 -8.47
CA ASP A 282 16.22 10.11 -7.82
C ASP A 282 16.65 11.53 -7.47
N THR A 283 16.61 12.47 -8.42
CA THR A 283 16.96 13.88 -8.14
C THR A 283 16.10 14.48 -7.03
N ARG A 284 14.81 14.13 -6.97
CA ARG A 284 13.88 14.64 -5.94
C ARG A 284 14.16 14.02 -4.57
N LEU A 285 14.51 12.74 -4.54
CA LEU A 285 14.91 12.04 -3.33
C LEU A 285 16.21 12.64 -2.77
N GLU A 286 17.18 12.90 -3.65
CA GLU A 286 18.46 13.54 -3.29
C GLU A 286 18.24 14.93 -2.72
N ALA A 287 17.51 15.79 -3.43
CA ALA A 287 17.20 17.13 -2.94
C ALA A 287 16.46 17.11 -1.60
N PHE A 288 15.59 16.12 -1.36
CA PHE A 288 14.89 15.97 -0.08
C PHE A 288 15.83 15.54 1.05
N VAL A 289 16.72 14.57 0.80
CA VAL A 289 17.73 14.15 1.80
C VAL A 289 18.66 15.31 2.13
N ASP A 290 19.19 16.01 1.13
CA ASP A 290 20.05 17.19 1.33
C ASP A 290 19.37 18.28 2.17
N MET A 291 18.08 18.52 1.91
CA MET A 291 17.27 19.46 2.69
C MET A 291 17.15 19.03 4.15
N LEU A 292 16.91 17.74 4.41
CA LEU A 292 16.83 17.22 5.77
C LEU A 292 18.16 17.34 6.52
N GLU A 293 19.28 17.04 5.86
CA GLU A 293 20.62 17.15 6.45
C GLU A 293 20.98 18.61 6.78
N ARG A 294 20.67 19.56 5.88
CA ARG A 294 20.88 21.00 6.13
C ARG A 294 20.02 21.50 7.28
N ARG A 295 18.80 21.00 7.40
CA ARG A 295 17.88 21.34 8.49
C ARG A 295 18.46 20.89 9.83
N GLU A 296 18.98 19.67 9.92
CA GLU A 296 19.66 19.18 11.13
C GLU A 296 20.88 20.01 11.51
N GLN A 297 21.67 20.46 10.53
CA GLN A 297 22.88 21.28 10.76
C GLN A 297 22.57 22.74 11.15
N ASN A 298 21.50 23.33 10.61
CA ASN A 298 21.25 24.77 10.69
C ASN A 298 20.01 25.18 11.52
N GLU A 299 19.12 24.28 11.95
CA GLU A 299 17.93 24.65 12.74
C GLU A 299 18.21 25.07 14.20
N ASN A 300 19.48 25.06 14.64
CA ASN A 300 19.90 25.82 15.82
C ASN A 300 20.02 27.34 15.53
N TYR A 301 19.75 27.80 14.31
CA TYR A 301 19.73 29.22 13.92
C TYR A 301 18.36 29.65 13.37
N ASN A 302 17.31 29.50 14.19
CA ASN A 302 16.10 30.29 14.00
C ASN A 302 16.33 31.67 14.61
N THR A 303 16.78 32.66 13.82
CA THR A 303 16.62 34.05 14.24
C THR A 303 15.13 34.36 14.29
N THR A 304 14.67 34.97 15.39
CA THR A 304 13.27 35.23 15.75
C THR A 304 12.49 36.10 14.75
N PHE A 305 13.12 36.56 13.66
CA PHE A 305 12.48 37.32 12.59
C PHE A 305 12.89 36.71 11.25
N GLY A 306 11.89 36.36 10.44
CA GLY A 306 12.03 35.67 9.14
C GLY A 306 12.72 36.49 8.06
N GLU A 307 13.98 36.89 8.26
CA GLU A 307 14.83 37.44 7.23
C GLU A 307 15.75 36.36 6.66
N CYS A 308 15.76 36.26 5.32
CA CYS A 308 16.61 35.36 4.57
C CYS A 308 18.09 35.74 4.73
N LEU A 309 18.93 34.80 5.19
CA LEU A 309 20.35 35.00 5.51
C LEU A 309 21.28 35.18 4.30
N TYR A 310 20.78 35.19 3.07
CA TYR A 310 21.59 35.51 1.89
C TYR A 310 21.41 36.97 1.47
N ARG A 311 21.72 37.90 2.39
CA ARG A 311 22.08 39.26 2.01
C ARG A 311 23.60 39.34 2.09
N SER A 312 24.22 39.17 0.93
CA SER A 312 25.65 39.36 0.67
C SER A 312 26.20 40.55 1.47
N GLN A 313 26.95 40.28 2.54
CA GLN A 313 27.88 41.25 3.09
C GLN A 313 29.20 41.09 2.33
N ASN A 314 29.46 41.98 1.37
CA ASN A 314 30.84 42.35 1.06
C ASN A 314 31.22 43.46 2.04
N PRO A 315 32.21 43.25 2.92
CA PRO A 315 32.86 44.36 3.60
C PRO A 315 33.97 44.95 2.71
N LEU A 316 33.96 46.29 2.65
CA LEU A 316 34.84 47.25 1.94
C LEU A 316 34.46 47.58 0.49
#